data_AF-A0A1B6GL50-F1
#
_entry.id   AF-A0A1B6GL50-F1
#
_cell.length_a   1.000
_cell.length_b   1.000
_cell.length_c   1.000
_cell.angle_alpha   90.00
_cell.angle_beta   90.00
_cell.angle_gamma   90.00
#
_symmetry.space_group_name_H-M   'P 1'
#
loop_
_entity.id
_entity.type
_entity.pdbx_description
1 polymer ?
#
loop_
_entity_poly.entity_id
_entity_poly.type
_entity_poly.pdbx_seq_one_letter_code
_entity_poly.pdbx_strand_id
1 'polypeptide(L)'
;HLLSLVSMFGPSPDWVVGVSGLDLCLPNCTWISSKVVDLYPYDAGTDNGISYMSPNSPTMPQDPIQKITSMYPEDPRAPFYDPTGQNMLPLARLYVTLDHLIPRSCSDKTEDELLEEITLSENSEDASRKECGVTEYSPWSVCSVTCGKGLRVRTRSYLHPAVAQQAKCDRQLVSREMCVAEAPLCPGDEEEVSPIDNELCAV
;
A
#
# COMPACT_ATOMS: atom_id res chain seq x y z
N HIS A 1 4.40 -5.88 13.45
CA HIS A 1 3.64 -7.06 13.92
C HIS A 1 2.15 -6.97 13.61
N LEU A 2 1.61 -5.77 13.37
CA LEU A 2 0.25 -5.57 12.88
C LEU A 2 0.14 -5.85 11.37
N LEU A 3 -1.01 -6.36 10.94
CA LEU A 3 -1.39 -6.55 9.55
C LEU A 3 -2.63 -5.71 9.23
N SER A 4 -2.56 -4.92 8.16
CA SER A 4 -3.71 -4.25 7.56
C SER A 4 -3.79 -4.64 6.09
N LEU A 5 -4.99 -4.91 5.61
CA LEU A 5 -5.26 -5.27 4.22
C LEU A 5 -6.66 -4.80 3.83
N VAL A 6 -6.79 -4.30 2.62
CA VAL A 6 -8.07 -3.88 2.03
C VAL A 6 -8.17 -4.40 0.60
N SER A 7 -9.38 -4.75 0.18
CA SER A 7 -9.68 -5.17 -1.18
C SER A 7 -11.07 -4.67 -1.58
N MET A 8 -11.14 -3.98 -2.70
CA MET A 8 -12.41 -3.58 -3.33
C MET A 8 -13.10 -4.81 -3.93
N PHE A 9 -14.42 -4.92 -3.81
CA PHE A 9 -15.18 -6.01 -4.43
C PHE A 9 -16.06 -5.49 -5.57
N GLY A 10 -15.53 -5.57 -6.79
CA GLY A 10 -16.14 -4.98 -7.98
C GLY A 10 -17.13 -5.88 -8.74
N PRO A 11 -18.09 -5.28 -9.47
CA PRO A 11 -18.35 -3.85 -9.55
C PRO A 11 -19.04 -3.34 -8.27
N SER A 12 -18.60 -2.21 -7.72
CA SER A 12 -19.19 -1.54 -6.56
C SER A 12 -18.86 -0.05 -6.62
N PRO A 13 -19.66 0.83 -6.00
CA PRO A 13 -19.38 2.27 -5.92
C PRO A 13 -18.00 2.53 -5.30
N ASP A 14 -17.83 2.14 -4.04
CA ASP A 14 -16.59 2.31 -3.28
C ASP A 14 -16.45 1.29 -2.13
N TRP A 15 -17.15 0.16 -2.25
CA TRP A 15 -17.21 -0.83 -1.19
C TRP A 15 -15.97 -1.73 -1.13
N VAL A 16 -15.52 -1.99 0.10
CA VAL A 16 -14.30 -2.75 0.38
C VAL A 16 -14.50 -3.80 1.48
N VAL A 17 -13.64 -4.81 1.49
CA VAL A 17 -13.46 -5.73 2.62
C VAL A 17 -12.02 -5.66 3.11
N GLY A 18 -11.79 -5.87 4.40
CA GLY A 18 -10.44 -5.79 4.92
C GLY A 18 -10.32 -6.00 6.42
N VAL A 19 -9.07 -5.96 6.86
CA VAL A 19 -8.68 -5.92 8.28
C VAL A 19 -7.79 -4.70 8.50
N SER A 20 -7.93 -4.06 9.66
CA SER A 20 -7.09 -2.94 10.07
C SER A 20 -6.47 -3.27 11.42
N GLY A 21 -5.15 -3.18 11.52
CA GLY A 21 -4.42 -3.34 12.79
C GLY A 21 -4.53 -4.75 13.40
N LEU A 22 -4.59 -5.81 12.59
CA LEU A 22 -4.63 -7.17 13.10
C LEU A 22 -3.29 -7.54 13.72
N ASP A 23 -3.25 -7.68 15.05
CA ASP A 23 -2.05 -8.08 15.76
C ASP A 23 -1.76 -9.58 15.59
N LEU A 24 -0.58 -9.88 15.08
CA LEU A 24 -0.06 -11.24 14.88
C LEU A 24 1.00 -11.62 15.92
N CYS A 25 1.45 -10.68 16.75
CA CYS A 25 2.36 -10.93 17.86
C CYS A 25 1.59 -11.33 19.11
N LEU A 26 2.15 -12.25 19.88
CA LEU A 26 1.62 -12.68 21.16
C LEU A 26 2.40 -12.06 22.32
N PRO A 27 1.78 -11.83 23.50
CA PRO A 27 2.44 -11.24 24.66
C PRO A 27 3.67 -12.01 25.17
N ASN A 28 3.81 -13.28 24.79
CA ASN A 28 4.96 -14.13 25.12
C ASN A 28 6.11 -14.01 24.10
N CYS A 29 6.14 -12.95 23.28
CA CYS A 29 7.15 -12.71 22.25
C CYS A 29 7.19 -13.80 21.16
N THR A 30 6.04 -14.40 20.84
CA THR A 30 5.90 -15.37 19.73
C THR A 30 4.87 -14.91 18.71
N TRP A 31 4.67 -15.68 17.64
CA TRP A 31 3.77 -15.35 16.53
C TRP A 31 2.57 -16.29 16.48
N ILE A 32 1.40 -15.76 16.09
CA ILE A 32 0.21 -16.56 15.82
C ILE A 32 0.49 -17.51 14.64
N SER A 33 0.27 -18.82 14.84
CA SER A 33 0.50 -19.83 13.80
C SER A 33 -0.56 -19.85 12.70
N SER A 34 -1.82 -19.63 13.08
CA SER A 34 -2.95 -19.55 12.15
C SER A 34 -4.05 -18.66 12.71
N LYS A 35 -4.62 -17.81 11.85
CA LYS A 35 -5.76 -16.94 12.16
C LYS A 35 -6.73 -16.98 10.99
N VAL A 36 -8.01 -17.18 11.30
CA VAL A 36 -9.10 -17.06 10.35
C VAL A 36 -9.95 -15.87 10.74
N VAL A 37 -10.21 -14.97 9.79
CA VAL A 37 -11.02 -13.77 10.01
C VAL A 37 -12.12 -13.71 8.97
N ASP A 38 -13.37 -13.67 9.44
CA ASP A 38 -14.54 -13.43 8.61
C ASP A 38 -14.61 -11.95 8.23
N LEU A 39 -14.69 -11.65 6.93
CA LEU A 39 -14.69 -10.30 6.39
C LEU A 39 -16.10 -9.88 5.99
N TYR A 40 -16.41 -8.63 6.31
CA TYR A 40 -17.69 -7.99 6.02
C TYR A 40 -17.43 -6.71 5.22
N PRO A 41 -18.38 -6.30 4.36
CA PRO A 41 -18.25 -5.11 3.54
C PRO A 41 -18.27 -3.82 4.38
N TYR A 42 -17.47 -2.86 3.93
CA TYR A 42 -17.41 -1.49 4.40
C TYR A 42 -17.62 -0.56 3.21
N ASP A 43 -18.28 0.55 3.47
CA ASP A 43 -18.43 1.69 2.59
C ASP A 43 -17.28 2.66 2.85
N ALA A 44 -16.61 3.15 1.79
CA ALA A 44 -15.47 4.03 1.94
C ALA A 44 -15.87 5.50 2.18
N GLY A 45 -17.14 5.86 1.96
CA GLY A 45 -17.66 7.21 2.16
C GLY A 45 -17.32 8.20 1.05
N THR A 46 -17.07 7.70 -0.17
CA THR A 46 -16.59 8.48 -1.32
C THR A 46 -17.55 8.47 -2.51
N ASP A 47 -18.42 7.47 -2.64
CA ASP A 47 -19.46 7.38 -3.67
C ASP A 47 -20.82 6.94 -3.10
N ASN A 48 -21.89 7.66 -3.44
CA ASN A 48 -23.26 7.45 -2.97
C ASN A 48 -24.04 6.36 -3.73
N GLY A 49 -23.38 5.55 -4.55
CA GLY A 49 -24.03 4.44 -5.25
C GLY A 49 -24.67 3.44 -4.28
N ILE A 50 -25.93 3.04 -4.55
CA ILE A 50 -26.68 2.15 -3.65
C ILE A 50 -26.58 0.66 -4.04
N SER A 51 -26.18 0.37 -5.27
CA SER A 51 -26.07 -0.99 -5.82
C SER A 51 -24.73 -1.19 -6.52
N TYR A 52 -24.35 -2.45 -6.75
CA TYR A 52 -23.12 -2.81 -7.46
C TYR A 52 -22.90 -2.08 -8.80
N MET A 53 -23.98 -1.78 -9.54
CA MET A 53 -23.91 -1.17 -10.87
C MET A 53 -24.43 0.27 -10.90
N SER A 54 -24.51 0.93 -9.74
CA SER A 54 -24.89 2.34 -9.67
C SER A 54 -23.89 3.21 -10.45
N PRO A 55 -24.34 4.26 -11.14
CA PRO A 55 -23.44 5.23 -11.73
C PRO A 55 -22.70 6.01 -10.63
N ASN A 56 -21.49 6.46 -10.94
CA ASN A 56 -20.67 7.21 -9.98
C ASN A 56 -21.41 8.47 -9.50
N SER A 57 -21.45 8.66 -8.19
CA SER A 57 -22.07 9.80 -7.53
C SER A 57 -21.23 10.21 -6.32
N PRO A 58 -20.31 11.18 -6.45
CA PRO A 58 -19.36 11.50 -5.39
C PRO A 58 -20.05 11.98 -4.09
N THR A 59 -19.54 11.52 -2.95
CA THR A 59 -19.99 11.95 -1.61
C THR A 59 -19.31 13.26 -1.22
N MET A 60 -20.11 14.28 -0.90
CA MET A 60 -19.62 15.63 -0.57
C MET A 60 -20.38 16.22 0.64
N PRO A 61 -19.69 16.49 1.78
CA PRO A 61 -18.29 16.14 2.07
C PRO A 61 -18.05 14.63 2.10
N GLN A 62 -16.80 14.18 2.08
CA GLN A 62 -16.48 12.75 2.23
C GLN A 62 -16.90 12.26 3.62
N ASP A 63 -17.52 11.09 3.65
CA ASP A 63 -17.94 10.44 4.89
C ASP A 63 -16.82 9.52 5.42
N PRO A 64 -16.78 9.25 6.74
CA PRO A 64 -15.87 8.25 7.29
C PRO A 64 -16.24 6.85 6.80
N ILE A 65 -15.27 5.93 6.83
CA ILE A 65 -15.51 4.51 6.51
C ILE A 65 -16.58 3.94 7.45
N GLN A 66 -17.64 3.35 6.88
CA GLN A 66 -18.73 2.75 7.65
C GLN A 66 -18.91 1.28 7.32
N LYS A 67 -19.38 0.50 8.30
CA LYS A 67 -19.69 -0.91 8.07
C LYS A 67 -21.05 -1.03 7.38
N ILE A 68 -21.09 -1.76 6.27
CA ILE A 68 -22.36 -2.13 5.63
C ILE A 68 -22.99 -3.27 6.42
N THR A 69 -24.28 -3.17 6.73
CA THR A 69 -25.02 -4.17 7.50
C THR A 69 -26.32 -4.55 6.81
N SER A 70 -27.02 -5.55 7.31
CA SER A 70 -28.35 -5.90 6.79
C SER A 70 -29.39 -4.80 6.97
N MET A 71 -29.15 -3.85 7.87
CA MET A 71 -30.04 -2.72 8.13
C MET A 71 -29.43 -1.38 7.67
N TYR A 72 -28.26 -1.37 7.03
CA TYR A 72 -27.62 -0.12 6.62
C TYR A 72 -26.83 -0.30 5.31
N PRO A 73 -27.10 0.52 4.27
CA PRO A 73 -28.14 1.57 4.23
C PRO A 73 -29.57 0.99 4.22
N GLU A 74 -30.54 1.72 4.79
CA GLU A 74 -31.96 1.34 4.83
C GLU A 74 -32.65 1.56 3.48
N ASP A 75 -32.16 0.90 2.42
CA ASP A 75 -32.71 1.00 1.07
C ASP A 75 -32.97 -0.40 0.49
N PRO A 76 -34.21 -0.72 0.05
CA PRO A 76 -34.53 -2.01 -0.56
C PRO A 76 -33.74 -2.34 -1.84
N ARG A 77 -33.07 -1.36 -2.46
CA ARG A 77 -32.20 -1.56 -3.63
C ARG A 77 -30.79 -1.98 -3.24
N ALA A 78 -30.40 -1.78 -1.98
CA ALA A 78 -29.10 -2.18 -1.50
C ALA A 78 -29.01 -3.71 -1.45
N PRO A 79 -27.97 -4.32 -2.02
CA PRO A 79 -27.90 -5.77 -2.19
C PRO A 79 -27.78 -6.53 -0.86
N PHE A 80 -27.36 -5.84 0.20
CA PHE A 80 -27.18 -6.41 1.53
C PHE A 80 -28.34 -6.12 2.47
N TYR A 81 -29.32 -5.29 2.06
CA TYR A 81 -30.43 -4.91 2.92
C TYR A 81 -31.41 -6.08 3.12
N ASP A 82 -31.71 -6.38 4.37
CA ASP A 82 -32.70 -7.36 4.79
C ASP A 82 -33.58 -6.76 5.89
N PRO A 83 -34.87 -6.47 5.60
CA PRO A 83 -35.77 -5.83 6.56
C PRO A 83 -36.09 -6.71 7.77
N THR A 84 -35.75 -8.00 7.75
CA THR A 84 -35.90 -8.90 8.91
C THR A 84 -34.78 -8.73 9.93
N GLY A 85 -33.71 -8.01 9.57
CA GLY A 85 -32.55 -7.76 10.44
C GLY A 85 -31.70 -9.01 10.70
N GLN A 86 -31.76 -10.02 9.84
CA GLN A 86 -30.86 -11.16 9.97
C GLN A 86 -29.41 -10.74 9.81
N ASN A 87 -28.51 -11.42 10.52
CA ASN A 87 -27.09 -11.16 10.40
C ASN A 87 -26.60 -11.55 9.01
N MET A 88 -25.84 -10.65 8.39
CA MET A 88 -25.22 -10.88 7.10
C MET A 88 -24.20 -12.02 7.18
N LEU A 89 -24.15 -12.87 6.15
CA LEU A 89 -23.11 -13.87 5.99
C LEU A 89 -21.76 -13.19 5.67
N PRO A 90 -20.62 -13.77 6.10
CA PRO A 90 -19.33 -13.23 5.74
C PRO A 90 -19.15 -13.23 4.22
N LEU A 91 -18.76 -12.07 3.68
CA LEU A 91 -18.58 -11.88 2.24
C LEU A 91 -17.30 -12.58 1.75
N ALA A 92 -16.27 -12.59 2.60
CA ALA A 92 -15.01 -13.27 2.35
C ALA A 92 -14.42 -13.77 3.66
N ARG A 93 -13.37 -14.59 3.58
CA ARG A 93 -12.64 -15.10 4.73
C ARG A 93 -11.14 -14.98 4.49
N LEU A 94 -10.45 -14.30 5.40
CA LEU A 94 -9.00 -14.16 5.39
C LEU A 94 -8.38 -15.30 6.20
N TYR A 95 -7.51 -16.06 5.55
CA TYR A 95 -6.68 -17.07 6.20
C TYR A 95 -5.26 -16.53 6.30
N VAL A 96 -4.76 -16.36 7.53
CA VAL A 96 -3.38 -15.96 7.81
C VAL A 96 -2.70 -17.16 8.44
N THR A 97 -1.71 -17.72 7.77
CA THR A 97 -0.93 -18.87 8.25
C THR A 97 0.54 -18.51 8.28
N LEU A 98 1.18 -18.73 9.42
CA LEU A 98 2.62 -18.61 9.54
C LEU A 98 3.27 -19.78 8.78
N ASP A 99 4.02 -19.45 7.74
CA ASP A 99 4.74 -20.44 6.93
C ASP A 99 6.03 -20.91 7.64
N HIS A 100 6.99 -19.99 7.80
CA HIS A 100 8.20 -20.24 8.56
C HIS A 100 8.74 -18.97 9.21
N LEU A 101 9.46 -19.13 10.33
CA LEU A 101 10.13 -18.03 11.01
C LEU A 101 11.57 -17.93 10.49
N ILE A 102 11.94 -16.75 10.00
CA ILE A 102 13.32 -16.45 9.64
C ILE A 102 14.02 -15.94 10.91
N PRO A 103 14.93 -16.71 11.52
CA PRO A 103 15.65 -16.26 12.70
C PRO A 103 16.56 -15.09 12.32
N ARG A 104 16.37 -13.95 12.99
CA ARG A 104 17.31 -12.82 12.96
C ARG A 104 18.00 -12.78 14.33
N SER A 105 19.33 -12.77 14.38
CA SER A 105 20.02 -12.38 15.60
C SER A 105 19.88 -10.88 15.79
N CYS A 106 19.56 -10.44 17.01
CA CYS A 106 19.57 -9.02 17.41
C CYS A 106 21.02 -8.51 17.58
N SER A 107 21.89 -8.81 16.62
CA SER A 107 23.15 -8.12 16.45
C SER A 107 22.85 -6.89 15.62
N ASP A 108 23.04 -5.70 16.20
CA ASP A 108 23.01 -4.43 15.48
C ASP A 108 23.83 -4.58 14.21
N LYS A 109 23.13 -4.71 13.09
CA LYS A 109 23.75 -4.71 11.79
C LYS A 109 24.43 -3.36 11.63
N THR A 110 25.71 -3.37 11.26
CA THR A 110 26.42 -2.13 10.93
C THR A 110 25.70 -1.43 9.78
N GLU A 111 25.87 -0.10 9.65
CA GLU A 111 25.28 0.66 8.53
C GLU A 111 25.61 0.03 7.17
N ASP A 112 26.78 -0.61 7.05
CA ASP A 112 27.21 -1.36 5.87
C ASP A 112 26.31 -2.59 5.57
N GLU A 113 25.87 -3.33 6.58
CA GLU A 113 24.98 -4.50 6.40
C GLU A 113 23.53 -4.09 6.08
N LEU A 114 23.09 -2.92 6.57
CA LEU A 114 21.81 -2.30 6.21
C LEU A 114 21.84 -1.75 4.78
N LEU A 115 22.95 -1.13 4.37
CA LEU A 115 23.19 -0.71 2.99
C LEU A 115 23.19 -1.93 2.06
N GLU A 116 23.78 -3.05 2.47
CA GLU A 116 23.76 -4.29 1.68
C GLU A 116 22.31 -4.82 1.51
N GLU A 117 21.48 -4.84 2.55
CA GLU A 117 20.06 -5.22 2.42
C GLU A 117 19.22 -4.27 1.55
N ILE A 118 19.48 -2.96 1.61
CA ILE A 118 18.82 -1.99 0.72
C ILE A 118 19.27 -2.21 -0.73
N THR A 119 20.55 -2.50 -0.98
CA THR A 119 21.04 -2.83 -2.33
C THR A 119 20.48 -4.14 -2.88
N LEU A 120 20.09 -5.08 -2.02
CA LEU A 120 19.44 -6.34 -2.39
C LEU A 120 17.95 -6.19 -2.72
N SER A 121 17.32 -5.08 -2.32
CA SER A 121 15.90 -4.76 -2.62
C SER A 121 15.70 -4.09 -3.99
N GLU A 122 16.77 -3.63 -4.63
CA GLU A 122 16.78 -3.35 -6.06
C GLU A 122 16.85 -4.68 -6.81
N ASN A 123 16.10 -4.87 -7.91
CA ASN A 123 16.06 -6.13 -8.65
C ASN A 123 17.48 -6.59 -9.06
N SER A 124 18.07 -7.47 -8.24
CA SER A 124 19.49 -7.83 -8.25
C SER A 124 19.74 -9.21 -8.85
N GLU A 125 18.74 -9.81 -9.51
CA GLU A 125 18.79 -11.14 -10.12
C GLU A 125 19.93 -11.36 -11.14
N ASP A 126 20.78 -10.35 -11.38
CA ASP A 126 21.93 -10.47 -12.25
C ASP A 126 23.19 -9.70 -11.80
N ALA A 127 23.30 -9.35 -10.51
CA ALA A 127 24.45 -8.62 -9.95
C ALA A 127 25.80 -9.33 -10.22
N SER A 128 25.80 -10.66 -10.13
CA SER A 128 26.99 -11.51 -10.20
C SER A 128 27.37 -11.98 -11.62
N ARG A 129 26.48 -11.80 -12.61
CA ARG A 129 26.69 -12.23 -13.99
C ARG A 129 27.36 -11.14 -14.81
N LYS A 130 28.55 -11.45 -15.35
CA LYS A 130 29.35 -10.49 -16.16
C LYS A 130 28.62 -10.07 -17.44
N GLU A 131 27.79 -10.96 -17.96
CA GLU A 131 26.95 -10.77 -19.15
C GLU A 131 25.90 -9.66 -18.93
N CYS A 132 25.54 -9.41 -17.68
CA CYS A 132 24.50 -8.49 -17.27
C CYS A 132 25.06 -7.24 -16.58
N GLY A 133 26.34 -6.94 -16.82
CA GLY A 133 26.99 -5.72 -16.35
C GLY A 133 26.29 -4.47 -16.89
N VAL A 134 26.11 -3.48 -16.03
CA VAL A 134 25.44 -2.20 -16.32
C VAL A 134 26.37 -1.02 -16.06
N THR A 135 26.10 0.12 -16.69
CA THR A 135 26.80 1.38 -16.41
C THR A 135 26.42 1.91 -15.04
N GLU A 136 27.16 2.92 -14.57
CA GLU A 136 26.67 3.79 -13.52
C GLU A 136 25.36 4.47 -13.94
N TYR A 137 24.57 4.86 -12.94
CA TYR A 137 23.38 5.65 -13.18
C TYR A 137 23.74 7.05 -13.68
N SER A 138 22.88 7.58 -14.55
CA SER A 138 22.87 9.00 -14.87
C SER A 138 22.65 9.84 -13.62
N PRO A 139 22.99 11.14 -13.67
CA PRO A 139 22.43 12.10 -12.73
C PRO A 139 20.90 12.03 -12.72
N TRP A 140 20.30 12.41 -11.60
CA TRP A 140 18.85 12.51 -11.49
C TRP A 140 18.31 13.56 -12.45
N SER A 141 17.16 13.27 -13.06
CA SER A 141 16.38 14.25 -13.80
C SER A 141 15.93 15.38 -12.87
N VAL A 142 15.50 16.49 -13.48
CA VAL A 142 14.68 17.47 -12.78
C VAL A 142 13.41 16.82 -12.22
N CYS A 143 12.83 17.43 -11.19
CA CYS A 143 11.56 16.96 -10.64
C CYS A 143 10.46 17.04 -11.71
N SER A 144 9.55 16.06 -11.73
CA SER A 144 8.47 15.99 -12.72
C SER A 144 7.48 17.14 -12.66
N VAL A 145 7.50 17.90 -11.56
CA VAL A 145 6.63 19.04 -11.28
C VAL A 145 7.48 20.27 -10.99
N THR A 146 6.91 21.44 -11.24
CA THR A 146 7.54 22.75 -10.93
C THR A 146 7.14 23.29 -9.57
N CYS A 147 6.13 22.68 -8.93
CA CYS A 147 5.67 23.00 -7.58
C CYS A 147 5.23 21.71 -6.85
N GLY A 148 5.31 21.69 -5.53
CA GLY A 148 4.85 20.55 -4.73
C GLY A 148 5.78 19.34 -4.78
N LYS A 149 5.21 18.17 -4.46
CA LYS A 149 5.89 16.87 -4.49
C LYS A 149 5.76 16.25 -5.88
N GLY A 150 6.87 15.75 -6.42
CA GLY A 150 6.91 15.04 -7.69
C GLY A 150 7.86 13.86 -7.66
N LEU A 151 8.23 13.38 -8.85
CA LEU A 151 9.17 12.28 -9.03
C LEU A 151 10.34 12.74 -9.89
N ARG A 152 11.53 12.26 -9.56
CA ARG A 152 12.70 12.35 -10.45
C ARG A 152 13.20 10.96 -10.81
N VAL A 153 13.83 10.87 -11.97
CA VAL A 153 14.21 9.61 -12.59
C VAL A 153 15.69 9.64 -12.96
N ARG A 154 16.38 8.52 -12.74
CA ARG A 154 17.73 8.29 -13.28
C ARG A 154 17.75 6.96 -14.03
N THR A 155 18.60 6.87 -15.04
CA THR A 155 18.67 5.69 -15.91
C THR A 155 20.10 5.19 -16.05
N ARG A 156 20.26 3.90 -16.32
CA ARG A 156 21.52 3.26 -16.70
C ARG A 156 21.26 2.28 -17.84
N SER A 157 22.31 1.80 -18.50
CA SER A 157 22.19 0.83 -19.58
C SER A 157 23.10 -0.38 -19.37
N TYR A 158 22.84 -1.46 -20.09
CA TYR A 158 23.77 -2.59 -20.13
C TYR A 158 25.07 -2.20 -20.84
N LEU A 159 26.21 -2.62 -20.29
CA LEU A 159 27.52 -2.47 -20.93
C LEU A 159 27.57 -3.23 -22.26
N HIS A 160 26.88 -4.38 -22.33
CA HIS A 160 26.79 -5.23 -23.52
C HIS A 160 25.33 -5.61 -23.83
N PRO A 161 24.55 -4.72 -24.48
CA PRO A 161 23.11 -4.93 -24.68
C PRO A 161 22.74 -6.22 -25.42
N ALA A 162 23.51 -6.60 -26.45
CA ALA A 162 23.26 -7.82 -27.22
C ALA A 162 23.49 -9.10 -26.38
N VAL A 163 24.54 -9.09 -25.54
CA VAL A 163 24.85 -10.21 -24.64
C VAL A 163 23.80 -10.29 -23.54
N ALA A 164 23.41 -9.14 -22.96
CA ALA A 164 22.38 -9.09 -21.94
C ALA A 164 21.03 -9.61 -22.45
N GLN A 165 20.66 -9.26 -23.69
CA GLN A 165 19.44 -9.75 -24.32
C GLN A 165 19.46 -11.25 -24.57
N GLN A 166 20.59 -11.80 -25.03
CA GLN A 166 20.76 -13.24 -25.25
C GLN A 166 20.76 -14.02 -23.92
N ALA A 167 21.36 -13.43 -22.89
CA ALA A 167 21.44 -13.94 -21.53
C ALA A 167 20.13 -13.76 -20.72
N LYS A 168 19.12 -13.09 -21.32
CA LYS A 168 17.83 -12.74 -20.73
C LYS A 168 17.96 -12.01 -19.39
N CYS A 169 18.88 -11.05 -19.31
CA CYS A 169 19.10 -10.29 -18.09
C CYS A 169 17.93 -9.36 -17.78
N ASP A 170 17.58 -9.22 -16.50
CA ASP A 170 16.41 -8.47 -16.03
C ASP A 170 16.77 -7.37 -15.00
N ARG A 171 18.02 -6.89 -15.04
CA ARG A 171 18.51 -5.77 -14.21
C ARG A 171 17.61 -4.55 -14.28
N GLN A 172 17.44 -3.88 -13.14
CA GLN A 172 16.78 -2.58 -13.07
C GLN A 172 17.60 -1.49 -13.78
N LEU A 173 17.09 -0.99 -14.92
CA LEU A 173 17.73 0.08 -15.70
C LEU A 173 17.19 1.49 -15.37
N VAL A 174 16.06 1.58 -14.67
CA VAL A 174 15.39 2.85 -14.33
C VAL A 174 15.09 2.88 -12.84
N SER A 175 15.46 3.98 -12.19
CA SER A 175 15.18 4.23 -10.77
C SER A 175 14.37 5.53 -10.64
N ARG A 176 13.39 5.53 -9.73
CA ARG A 176 12.47 6.66 -9.48
C ARG A 176 12.44 6.95 -8.00
N GLU A 177 12.48 8.22 -7.63
CA GLU A 177 12.34 8.66 -6.25
C GLU A 177 11.51 9.93 -6.12
N MET A 178 11.00 10.18 -4.91
CA MET A 178 10.26 11.41 -4.60
C MET A 178 11.22 12.61 -4.58
N CYS A 179 10.75 13.73 -5.10
CA CYS A 179 11.41 15.03 -5.02
C CYS A 179 10.41 16.12 -4.64
N VAL A 180 10.93 17.21 -4.09
CA VAL A 180 10.17 18.45 -3.90
C VAL A 180 10.70 19.43 -4.94
N ALA A 181 9.79 20.06 -5.69
CA ALA A 181 10.16 21.10 -6.63
C ALA A 181 10.70 22.34 -5.91
N GLU A 182 11.33 23.25 -6.64
CA GLU A 182 11.85 24.50 -6.06
C GLU A 182 10.75 25.31 -5.37
N ALA A 183 9.52 25.27 -5.90
CA ALA A 183 8.33 25.72 -5.18
C ALA A 183 7.77 24.55 -4.34
N PRO A 184 7.75 24.64 -2.99
CA PRO A 184 7.28 23.54 -2.14
C PRO A 184 5.76 23.30 -2.22
N LEU A 185 4.99 24.29 -2.68
CA LEU A 185 3.52 24.26 -2.76
C LEU A 185 3.05 24.73 -4.14
N CYS A 186 1.98 24.14 -4.67
CA CYS A 186 1.38 24.60 -5.91
C CYS A 186 0.34 25.72 -5.67
N PRO A 187 0.14 26.64 -6.61
CA PRO A 187 -0.89 27.68 -6.50
C PRO A 187 -2.27 27.03 -6.39
N GLY A 188 -2.93 27.19 -5.24
CA GLY A 188 -4.23 26.58 -4.94
C GLY A 188 -4.19 25.54 -3.80
N ASP A 189 -3.00 25.13 -3.37
CA ASP A 189 -2.83 24.35 -2.14
C ASP A 189 -2.78 25.32 -0.95
N GLU A 190 -3.94 25.78 -0.49
CA GLU A 190 -4.04 26.45 0.80
C GLU A 190 -3.82 25.40 1.89
N GLU A 191 -2.66 25.45 2.56
CA GLU A 191 -2.45 24.70 3.80
C GLU A 191 -3.46 25.20 4.84
N GLU A 192 -4.56 24.48 5.02
CA GLU A 192 -5.25 24.47 6.31
C GLU A 192 -4.29 23.85 7.32
N VAL A 193 -3.41 24.70 7.88
CA VAL A 193 -2.65 24.38 9.07
C VAL A 193 -3.64 24.27 10.21
N SER A 194 -4.19 23.07 10.42
CA SER A 194 -4.82 22.73 11.68
C SER A 194 -3.75 22.90 12.77
N PRO A 195 -4.00 23.68 13.84
CA PRO A 195 -3.08 23.74 14.97
C PRO A 195 -2.86 22.32 15.49
N ILE A 196 -1.64 21.82 15.38
CA ILE A 196 -1.26 20.56 16.00
C ILE A 196 -1.28 20.83 17.50
N ASP A 197 -2.27 20.24 18.19
CA ASP A 197 -2.33 20.19 19.64
C ASP A 197 -1.02 19.59 20.15
N ASN A 198 -0.15 20.48 20.60
CA ASN A 198 1.11 20.14 21.22
C ASN A 198 0.82 19.83 22.70
N GLU A 199 0.14 18.72 22.97
CA GLU A 199 0.00 18.23 24.33
C GLU A 199 -0.15 16.70 24.37
N LEU A 200 0.72 16.07 25.16
CA LEU A 200 0.70 14.68 25.64
C LEU A 200 1.35 13.60 24.77
N CYS A 201 2.67 13.69 24.63
CA CYS A 201 3.51 12.53 24.93
C CYS A 201 3.95 12.63 26.39
N ALA A 202 3.22 11.97 27.30
CA ALA A 202 3.64 11.79 28.69
C ALA A 202 3.85 10.29 28.95
N VAL A 203 5.14 9.97 29.22
CA VAL A 203 5.75 8.82 29.91
C VAL A 203 5.22 7.41 29.60
#